data_AF-A0AA36CH20-F1
#
_entry.id   AF-A0AA36CH20-F1
#
_cell.length_a   1.000
_cell.length_b   1.000
_cell.length_c   1.000
_cell.angle_alpha   90.00
_cell.angle_beta   90.00
_cell.angle_gamma   90.00
#
_symmetry.space_group_name_H-M   'P 1'
#
loop_
_entity.id
_entity.type
_entity.pdbx_description
1 polymer ?
#
loop_
_entity_poly.entity_id
_entity_poly.type
_entity_poly.pdbx_seq_one_letter_code
_entity_poly.pdbx_strand_id
1 'polypeptide(L)'
;MEAQIILLAAEGRHDAIAEVADQAAAQLHDCIEKEAQIFRKATALPEGLRRFTPFWVWVRCLAHGAVALEKLKKFEGATVTYQNLLRNKDLVHFCVHERGIWWDRLALNLHSHLNLKDDAAEACQQGIDDELVLDKERLMLQDRLSKLTKGLHCEGTIWHLMLGLLFYDIIYSHEYKDVWLSELQAAPIDLNYRDLYERRKSSFDDRLCWLKKATAEEYTSFALERLTEFAQSADDFAGSDPAIYSPEVLMDFCQVLTGQLLSAICGRVLKDRRNTRSGFPDLTVWDAATGRLAVVEVKGPGDRLSTKQRLWLDFFTNNGVRAEVCYVSAIREK
;
A
#
# COMPACT_ATOMS: atom_id res chain seq x y z
N MET A 1 -29.75 -24.80 14.93
CA MET A 1 -28.90 -24.56 13.74
C MET A 1 -27.45 -24.35 14.17
N GLU A 2 -27.12 -23.33 14.96
CA GLU A 2 -25.75 -23.09 15.40
C GLU A 2 -25.11 -24.29 16.16
N ALA A 3 -25.83 -24.92 17.10
CA ALA A 3 -25.32 -26.12 17.77
C ALA A 3 -25.03 -27.28 16.80
N GLN A 4 -25.83 -27.42 15.74
CA GLN A 4 -25.60 -28.42 14.70
C GLN A 4 -24.34 -28.11 13.89
N ILE A 5 -24.10 -26.83 13.56
CA ILE A 5 -22.87 -26.40 12.91
C ILE A 5 -21.64 -26.76 13.75
N ILE A 6 -21.69 -26.56 15.07
CA ILE A 6 -20.57 -26.88 15.97
C ILE A 6 -20.25 -28.39 15.93
N LEU A 7 -21.27 -29.24 15.95
CA LEU A 7 -21.08 -30.69 15.85
C LEU A 7 -20.49 -31.10 14.49
N LEU A 8 -21.03 -30.56 13.40
CA LEU A 8 -20.52 -30.81 12.04
C LEU A 8 -19.09 -30.30 11.87
N ALA A 9 -18.72 -29.20 12.52
CA ALA A 9 -17.37 -28.66 12.50
C ALA A 9 -16.37 -29.59 13.20
N ALA A 10 -16.77 -30.21 14.32
CA ALA A 10 -15.96 -31.21 15.01
C ALA A 10 -15.71 -32.46 14.14
N GLU A 11 -16.63 -32.78 13.24
CA GLU A 11 -16.53 -33.89 12.27
C GLU A 11 -15.83 -33.48 10.95
N GLY A 12 -15.47 -32.20 10.77
CA GLY A 12 -14.87 -31.69 9.52
C GLY A 12 -15.83 -31.65 8.32
N ARG A 13 -17.15 -31.72 8.55
CA ARG A 13 -18.19 -31.77 7.51
C ARG A 13 -18.58 -30.38 7.02
N HIS A 14 -17.65 -29.71 6.34
CA HIS A 14 -17.80 -28.33 5.89
C HIS A 14 -18.90 -28.12 4.84
N ASP A 15 -19.16 -29.13 4.00
CA ASP A 15 -20.29 -29.17 3.06
C ASP A 15 -21.64 -29.09 3.78
N ALA A 16 -21.83 -29.91 4.82
CA ALA A 16 -23.05 -29.90 5.62
C ALA A 16 -23.22 -28.59 6.42
N ILE A 17 -22.12 -27.96 6.85
CA ILE A 17 -22.17 -26.64 7.50
C ILE A 17 -22.71 -25.59 6.52
N ALA A 18 -22.27 -25.61 5.27
CA ALA A 18 -22.76 -24.68 4.25
C ALA A 18 -24.27 -24.86 4.00
N GLU A 19 -24.76 -26.11 3.93
CA GLU A 19 -26.20 -26.38 3.80
C GLU A 19 -27.03 -25.85 4.97
N VAL A 20 -26.53 -25.99 6.21
CA VAL A 20 -27.21 -25.43 7.40
C VAL A 20 -27.18 -23.89 7.35
N ALA A 21 -26.10 -23.28 6.86
CA ALA A 21 -26.02 -21.84 6.67
C ALA A 21 -27.03 -21.34 5.61
N ASP A 22 -27.21 -22.06 4.51
CA ASP A 22 -28.20 -21.74 3.48
C ASP A 22 -29.65 -21.82 4.03
N GLN A 23 -29.93 -22.83 4.85
CA GLN A 23 -31.21 -22.93 5.56
C GLN A 23 -31.41 -21.75 6.52
N ALA A 24 -30.35 -21.31 7.21
CA ALA A 24 -30.43 -20.16 8.12
C ALA A 24 -30.68 -18.87 7.35
N ALA A 25 -30.05 -18.70 6.19
CA ALA A 25 -30.28 -17.55 5.29
C ALA A 25 -31.73 -17.51 4.79
N ALA A 26 -32.29 -18.67 4.42
CA ALA A 26 -33.70 -18.77 4.02
C ALA A 26 -34.65 -18.39 5.16
N GLN A 27 -34.43 -18.90 6.38
CA GLN A 27 -35.24 -18.54 7.55
C GLN A 27 -35.14 -17.06 7.91
N LEU A 28 -33.92 -16.51 7.86
CA LEU A 28 -33.66 -15.10 8.11
C LEU A 28 -34.42 -14.21 7.12
N HIS A 29 -34.31 -14.51 5.82
CA HIS A 29 -35.02 -13.78 4.77
C HIS A 29 -36.54 -13.87 4.94
N ASP A 30 -37.07 -15.08 5.15
CA ASP A 30 -38.50 -15.31 5.33
C ASP A 30 -39.07 -14.52 6.52
N CYS A 31 -38.34 -14.49 7.64
CA CYS A 31 -38.75 -13.76 8.84
C CYS A 31 -38.66 -12.24 8.66
N ILE A 32 -37.64 -11.73 7.96
CA ILE A 32 -37.53 -10.29 7.64
C ILE A 32 -38.73 -9.86 6.77
N GLU A 33 -39.08 -10.64 5.74
CA GLU A 33 -40.18 -10.28 4.83
C GLU A 33 -41.56 -10.48 5.45
N LYS A 34 -41.84 -11.66 6.00
CA LYS A 34 -43.19 -12.04 6.45
C LYS A 34 -43.49 -11.59 7.87
N GLU A 35 -42.46 -11.38 8.69
CA GLU A 35 -42.58 -11.04 10.11
C GLU A 35 -41.82 -9.76 10.46
N ALA A 36 -41.87 -8.75 9.58
CA ALA A 36 -41.16 -7.48 9.73
C ALA A 36 -41.37 -6.76 11.09
N GLN A 37 -42.48 -7.03 11.79
CA GLN A 37 -42.70 -6.50 13.14
C GLN A 37 -41.83 -7.17 14.21
N ILE A 38 -41.58 -8.47 14.09
CA ILE A 38 -40.69 -9.22 14.99
C ILE A 38 -39.25 -8.75 14.77
N PHE A 39 -38.85 -8.60 13.50
CA PHE A 39 -37.54 -8.05 13.15
C PHE A 39 -37.31 -6.64 13.72
N ARG A 40 -38.26 -5.72 13.53
CA ARG A 40 -38.18 -4.35 14.09
C ARG A 40 -38.07 -4.33 15.61
N LYS A 41 -38.77 -5.23 16.30
CA LYS A 41 -38.64 -5.37 17.77
C LYS A 41 -37.25 -5.87 18.15
N ALA A 42 -36.70 -6.84 17.41
CA ALA A 42 -35.37 -7.39 17.66
C ALA A 42 -34.26 -6.35 17.46
N THR A 43 -34.30 -5.56 16.38
CA THR A 43 -33.29 -4.52 16.11
C THR A 43 -33.35 -3.35 17.10
N ALA A 44 -34.54 -3.05 17.63
CA ALA A 44 -34.74 -2.04 18.66
C ALA A 44 -34.24 -2.44 20.06
N LEU A 45 -33.91 -3.72 20.29
CA LEU A 45 -33.35 -4.15 21.58
C LEU A 45 -31.95 -3.54 21.80
N PRO A 46 -31.57 -3.27 23.07
CA PRO A 46 -30.19 -3.03 23.45
C PRO A 46 -29.26 -4.13 22.92
N GLU A 47 -28.04 -3.77 22.52
CA GLU A 47 -27.10 -4.67 21.84
C GLU A 47 -26.90 -6.00 22.59
N GLY A 48 -26.69 -5.94 23.91
CA GLY A 48 -26.51 -7.13 24.76
C GLY A 48 -27.72 -8.07 24.83
N LEU A 49 -28.91 -7.61 24.43
CA LEU A 49 -30.14 -8.43 24.35
C LEU A 49 -30.40 -8.98 22.95
N ARG A 50 -29.85 -8.35 21.89
CA ARG A 50 -29.99 -8.84 20.50
C ARG A 50 -29.43 -10.25 20.33
N ARG A 51 -28.42 -10.62 21.12
CA ARG A 51 -27.83 -11.97 21.11
C ARG A 51 -28.79 -13.11 21.47
N PHE A 52 -29.92 -12.80 22.09
CA PHE A 52 -30.96 -13.77 22.44
C PHE A 52 -32.10 -13.81 21.42
N THR A 53 -31.91 -13.22 20.23
CA THR A 53 -32.88 -13.25 19.14
C THR A 53 -32.48 -14.31 18.10
N PRO A 54 -33.45 -14.88 17.35
CA PRO A 54 -33.14 -15.83 16.29
C PRO A 54 -32.27 -15.20 15.19
N PHE A 55 -32.43 -13.90 14.92
CA PHE A 55 -31.64 -13.16 13.94
C PHE A 55 -30.15 -13.20 14.24
N TRP A 56 -29.75 -13.07 15.52
CA TRP A 56 -28.36 -13.22 15.91
C TRP A 56 -27.82 -14.62 15.60
N VAL A 57 -28.60 -15.66 15.91
CA VAL A 57 -28.22 -17.05 15.66
C VAL A 57 -28.09 -17.32 14.16
N TRP A 58 -29.03 -16.84 13.35
CA TRP A 58 -28.95 -17.00 11.90
C TRP A 58 -27.74 -16.27 11.32
N VAL A 59 -27.49 -15.01 11.71
CA VAL A 59 -26.29 -14.26 11.28
C VAL A 59 -24.99 -14.99 11.64
N ARG A 60 -24.90 -15.60 12.82
CA ARG A 60 -23.76 -16.46 13.18
C ARG A 60 -23.67 -17.71 12.31
N CYS A 61 -24.79 -18.35 11.98
CA CYS A 61 -24.80 -19.48 11.05
C CYS A 61 -24.27 -19.08 9.66
N LEU A 62 -24.63 -17.90 9.14
CA LEU A 62 -24.10 -17.36 7.89
C LEU A 62 -22.58 -17.16 7.96
N ALA A 63 -22.08 -16.57 9.06
CA ALA A 63 -20.64 -16.38 9.27
C ALA A 63 -19.88 -17.72 9.32
N HIS A 64 -20.43 -18.73 10.02
CA HIS A 64 -19.86 -20.08 10.00
C HIS A 64 -19.92 -20.73 8.61
N GLY A 65 -20.97 -20.47 7.83
CA GLY A 65 -21.07 -20.87 6.43
C GLY A 65 -19.95 -20.29 5.57
N ALA A 66 -19.63 -19.00 5.74
CA ALA A 66 -18.51 -18.37 5.03
C ALA A 66 -17.17 -19.06 5.35
N VAL A 67 -16.91 -19.35 6.64
CA VAL A 67 -15.71 -20.09 7.05
C VAL A 67 -15.68 -21.51 6.46
N ALA A 68 -16.82 -22.20 6.41
CA ALA A 68 -16.91 -23.52 5.78
C ALA A 68 -16.63 -23.47 4.27
N LEU A 69 -17.14 -22.45 3.57
CA LEU A 69 -16.85 -22.23 2.15
C LEU A 69 -15.35 -22.01 1.91
N GLU A 70 -14.66 -21.25 2.77
CA GLU A 70 -13.20 -21.09 2.70
C GLU A 70 -12.46 -22.41 2.88
N LYS A 71 -12.89 -23.27 3.82
CA LYS A 71 -12.32 -24.62 4.00
C LYS A 71 -12.52 -25.52 2.78
N LEU A 72 -13.63 -25.33 2.06
CA LEU A 72 -13.92 -25.98 0.79
C LEU A 72 -13.25 -25.32 -0.43
N LYS A 73 -12.41 -24.29 -0.22
CA LYS A 73 -11.79 -23.46 -1.27
C LYS A 73 -12.79 -22.76 -2.21
N LYS A 74 -14.03 -22.57 -1.77
CA LYS A 74 -15.09 -21.84 -2.48
C LYS A 74 -15.04 -20.35 -2.11
N PHE A 75 -13.94 -19.69 -2.46
CA PHE A 75 -13.65 -18.31 -2.02
C PHE A 75 -14.62 -17.27 -2.57
N GLU A 76 -15.13 -17.46 -3.79
CA GLU A 76 -16.15 -16.58 -4.39
C GLU A 76 -17.43 -16.57 -3.54
N GLY A 77 -17.95 -17.76 -3.19
CA GLY A 77 -19.11 -17.90 -2.33
C GLY A 77 -18.88 -17.32 -0.93
N ALA A 78 -17.71 -17.56 -0.34
CA ALA A 78 -17.36 -16.98 0.96
C ALA A 78 -17.35 -15.44 0.92
N THR A 79 -16.78 -14.86 -0.15
CA THR A 79 -16.69 -13.41 -0.38
C THR A 79 -18.09 -12.80 -0.48
N VAL A 80 -19.00 -13.42 -1.23
CA VAL A 80 -20.42 -12.99 -1.33
C VAL A 80 -21.10 -13.01 0.04
N THR A 81 -20.87 -14.05 0.84
CA THR A 81 -21.45 -14.14 2.19
C THR A 81 -20.92 -13.04 3.11
N TYR A 82 -19.61 -12.78 3.13
CA TYR A 82 -19.05 -11.67 3.93
C TYR A 82 -19.56 -10.30 3.46
N GLN A 83 -19.64 -10.07 2.14
CA GLN A 83 -20.22 -8.83 1.61
C GLN A 83 -21.67 -8.65 2.06
N ASN A 84 -22.48 -9.72 2.07
CA ASN A 84 -23.85 -9.66 2.58
C ASN A 84 -23.87 -9.34 4.09
N LEU A 85 -23.06 -10.02 4.91
CA LEU A 85 -22.96 -9.76 6.36
C LEU A 85 -22.55 -8.31 6.67
N LEU A 86 -21.66 -7.74 5.86
CA LEU A 86 -21.08 -6.42 6.09
C LEU A 86 -21.94 -5.28 5.54
N ARG A 87 -22.49 -5.45 4.33
CA ARG A 87 -23.13 -4.37 3.55
C ARG A 87 -24.66 -4.39 3.61
N ASN A 88 -25.28 -5.48 4.06
CA ASN A 88 -26.72 -5.55 4.21
C ASN A 88 -27.18 -4.74 5.43
N LYS A 89 -28.00 -3.72 5.17
CA LYS A 89 -28.51 -2.79 6.19
C LYS A 89 -29.36 -3.45 7.26
N ASP A 90 -30.00 -4.58 6.94
CA ASP A 90 -30.79 -5.34 7.92
C ASP A 90 -29.90 -6.12 8.89
N LEU A 91 -28.71 -6.54 8.43
CA LEU A 91 -27.82 -7.40 9.21
C LEU A 91 -26.85 -6.62 10.11
N VAL A 92 -26.64 -5.32 9.84
CA VAL A 92 -25.69 -4.45 10.57
C VAL A 92 -25.93 -4.42 12.08
N HIS A 93 -27.14 -4.74 12.54
CA HIS A 93 -27.53 -4.70 13.95
C HIS A 93 -27.04 -5.88 14.79
N PHE A 94 -26.60 -6.96 14.15
CA PHE A 94 -26.27 -8.25 14.79
C PHE A 94 -24.78 -8.56 14.64
N CYS A 95 -24.20 -9.22 15.65
CA CYS A 95 -22.80 -9.64 15.67
C CYS A 95 -21.80 -8.51 15.37
N VAL A 96 -22.08 -7.31 15.87
CA VAL A 96 -21.34 -6.07 15.60
C VAL A 96 -19.83 -6.23 15.89
N HIS A 97 -19.49 -6.85 17.02
CA HIS A 97 -18.12 -7.18 17.43
C HIS A 97 -17.31 -8.05 16.42
N GLU A 98 -17.97 -8.79 15.53
CA GLU A 98 -17.30 -9.65 14.54
C GLU A 98 -17.01 -8.91 13.22
N ARG A 99 -17.54 -7.69 13.02
CA ARG A 99 -17.43 -6.96 11.74
C ARG A 99 -15.98 -6.75 11.31
N GLY A 100 -15.09 -6.42 12.24
CA GLY A 100 -13.67 -6.26 11.95
C GLY A 100 -13.02 -7.55 11.42
N ILE A 101 -13.39 -8.70 11.99
CA ILE A 101 -12.94 -10.01 11.53
C ILE A 101 -13.49 -10.29 10.13
N TRP A 102 -14.76 -9.98 9.88
CA TRP A 102 -15.37 -10.20 8.57
C TRP A 102 -14.74 -9.33 7.48
N TRP A 103 -14.43 -8.07 7.76
CA TRP A 103 -13.68 -7.20 6.85
C TRP A 103 -12.29 -7.76 6.55
N ASP A 104 -11.56 -8.24 7.56
CA ASP A 104 -10.24 -8.84 7.36
C ASP A 104 -10.31 -10.12 6.51
N ARG A 105 -11.29 -11.00 6.77
CA ARG A 105 -11.52 -12.21 5.97
C ARG A 105 -11.90 -11.87 4.52
N LEU A 106 -12.76 -10.88 4.31
CA LEU A 106 -13.14 -10.40 2.98
C LEU A 106 -11.91 -9.92 2.21
N ALA A 107 -11.11 -9.03 2.82
CA ALA A 107 -9.90 -8.50 2.20
C ALA A 107 -8.86 -9.60 1.92
N LEU A 108 -8.72 -10.57 2.83
CA LEU A 108 -7.84 -11.73 2.63
C LEU A 108 -8.28 -12.59 1.45
N ASN A 109 -9.58 -12.89 1.33
CA ASN A 109 -10.10 -13.70 0.23
C ASN A 109 -9.91 -12.99 -1.13
N LEU A 110 -10.24 -11.70 -1.19
CA LEU A 110 -10.05 -10.87 -2.39
C LEU A 110 -8.57 -10.82 -2.79
N HIS A 111 -7.67 -10.58 -1.83
CA HIS A 111 -6.23 -10.47 -2.12
C HIS A 111 -5.59 -11.83 -2.44
N SER A 112 -5.63 -12.77 -1.51
CA SER A 112 -4.78 -13.97 -1.55
C SER A 112 -5.38 -15.13 -2.34
N HIS A 113 -6.69 -15.13 -2.58
CA HIS A 113 -7.36 -16.26 -3.24
C HIS A 113 -7.99 -15.90 -4.58
N LEU A 114 -8.51 -14.67 -4.72
CA LEU A 114 -9.14 -14.20 -5.96
C LEU A 114 -8.23 -13.28 -6.79
N ASN A 115 -7.11 -12.83 -6.23
CA ASN A 115 -6.16 -11.91 -6.86
C ASN A 115 -6.80 -10.58 -7.32
N LEU A 116 -7.79 -10.10 -6.58
CA LEU A 116 -8.49 -8.84 -6.77
C LEU A 116 -7.95 -7.80 -5.79
N LYS A 117 -6.77 -7.24 -6.09
CA LYS A 117 -6.02 -6.38 -5.17
C LYS A 117 -6.70 -5.04 -4.89
N ASP A 118 -7.32 -4.44 -5.91
CA ASP A 118 -8.04 -3.17 -5.78
C ASP A 118 -9.29 -3.35 -4.90
N ASP A 119 -10.07 -4.41 -5.15
CA ASP A 119 -11.22 -4.76 -4.32
C ASP A 119 -10.81 -5.07 -2.88
N ALA A 120 -9.65 -5.70 -2.67
CA ALA A 120 -9.11 -5.96 -1.34
C ALA A 120 -8.73 -4.68 -0.61
N ALA A 121 -8.12 -3.71 -1.32
CA ALA A 121 -7.78 -2.41 -0.77
C ALA A 121 -9.04 -1.61 -0.43
N GLU A 122 -10.05 -1.62 -1.31
CA GLU A 122 -11.35 -1.00 -1.04
C GLU A 122 -12.04 -1.64 0.17
N ALA A 123 -12.02 -2.97 0.30
CA ALA A 123 -12.56 -3.66 1.47
C ALA A 123 -11.84 -3.26 2.78
N CYS A 124 -10.51 -3.10 2.75
CA CYS A 124 -9.77 -2.61 3.91
C CYS A 124 -10.17 -1.18 4.27
N GLN A 125 -10.26 -0.28 3.27
CA GLN A 125 -10.67 1.11 3.48
C GLN A 125 -12.09 1.21 4.06
N GLN A 126 -13.05 0.47 3.48
CA GLN A 126 -14.42 0.41 4.00
C GLN A 126 -14.48 -0.11 5.44
N GLY A 127 -13.65 -1.10 5.79
CA GLY A 127 -13.57 -1.59 7.17
C GLY A 127 -12.89 -0.63 8.14
N ILE A 128 -11.95 0.21 7.67
CA ILE A 128 -11.35 1.28 8.50
C ILE A 128 -12.39 2.37 8.81
N ASP A 129 -13.20 2.71 7.82
CA ASP A 129 -14.24 3.74 7.89
C ASP A 129 -15.51 3.25 8.61
N ASP A 130 -15.63 1.95 8.88
CA ASP A 130 -16.74 1.36 9.62
C ASP A 130 -16.62 1.69 11.13
N GLU A 131 -17.53 2.56 11.61
CA GLU A 131 -17.58 3.00 13.01
C GLU A 131 -17.77 1.84 14.01
N LEU A 132 -18.31 0.72 13.55
CA LEU A 132 -18.58 -0.45 14.39
C LEU A 132 -17.37 -1.39 14.53
N VAL A 133 -16.30 -1.15 13.77
CA VAL A 133 -15.06 -1.92 13.87
C VAL A 133 -14.26 -1.47 15.09
N LEU A 134 -13.80 -2.43 15.89
CA LEU A 134 -12.98 -2.20 17.08
C LEU A 134 -11.56 -1.78 16.68
N ASP A 135 -10.87 -1.03 17.55
CA ASP A 135 -9.57 -0.43 17.24
C ASP A 135 -8.49 -1.44 16.87
N LYS A 136 -8.49 -2.61 17.51
CA LYS A 136 -7.56 -3.69 17.21
C LYS A 136 -7.73 -4.17 15.76
N GLU A 137 -8.95 -4.48 15.35
CA GLU A 137 -9.25 -4.94 13.99
C GLU A 137 -9.08 -3.80 12.98
N ARG A 138 -9.35 -2.54 13.36
CA ARG A 138 -9.05 -1.35 12.53
C ARG A 138 -7.54 -1.25 12.24
N LEU A 139 -6.70 -1.44 13.24
CA LEU A 139 -5.24 -1.45 13.07
C LEU A 139 -4.79 -2.61 12.16
N MET A 140 -5.40 -3.79 12.28
CA MET A 140 -5.12 -4.92 11.39
C MET A 140 -5.48 -4.60 9.93
N LEU A 141 -6.60 -3.92 9.69
CA LEU A 141 -7.03 -3.50 8.35
C LEU A 141 -6.10 -2.41 7.78
N GLN A 142 -5.61 -1.48 8.61
CA GLN A 142 -4.60 -0.49 8.20
C GLN A 142 -3.28 -1.14 7.79
N ASP A 143 -2.79 -2.12 8.55
CA ASP A 143 -1.58 -2.88 8.20
C ASP A 143 -1.76 -3.72 6.93
N ARG A 144 -2.95 -4.27 6.69
CA ARG A 144 -3.26 -4.95 5.43
C ARG A 144 -3.33 -3.96 4.28
N LEU A 145 -3.98 -2.81 4.46
CA LEU A 145 -4.10 -1.79 3.43
C LEU A 145 -2.73 -1.26 3.03
N SER A 146 -1.83 -0.99 3.98
CA SER A 146 -0.47 -0.50 3.68
C SER A 146 0.34 -1.47 2.82
N LYS A 147 0.10 -2.78 2.97
CA LYS A 147 0.71 -3.83 2.13
C LYS A 147 0.04 -3.97 0.76
N LEU A 148 -1.20 -3.53 0.62
CA LEU A 148 -1.97 -3.55 -0.63
C LEU A 148 -1.74 -2.28 -1.46
N THR A 149 -1.63 -1.13 -0.81
CA THR A 149 -1.34 0.16 -1.43
C THR A 149 0.16 0.30 -1.62
N LYS A 150 0.63 0.41 -2.86
CA LYS A 150 2.03 0.65 -3.16
C LYS A 150 2.41 2.07 -2.70
N GLY A 151 3.04 2.18 -1.54
CA GLY A 151 3.56 3.43 -1.02
C GLY A 151 4.84 3.17 -0.25
N LEU A 152 5.92 3.85 -0.63
CA LEU A 152 7.23 3.64 -0.01
C LEU A 152 7.53 4.80 0.93
N HIS A 153 7.62 4.52 2.23
CA HIS A 153 8.22 5.45 3.18
C HIS A 153 9.74 5.39 3.00
N CYS A 154 10.30 6.33 2.24
CA CYS A 154 11.69 6.22 1.83
C CYS A 154 12.51 7.50 1.97
N GLU A 155 11.94 8.63 2.45
CA GLU A 155 12.67 9.90 2.61
C GLU A 155 13.46 10.33 1.35
N GLY A 156 12.95 9.91 0.18
CA GLY A 156 13.58 10.11 -1.12
C GLY A 156 14.65 9.08 -1.54
N THR A 157 14.79 7.96 -0.84
CA THR A 157 15.72 6.86 -1.19
C THR A 157 15.45 6.33 -2.59
N ILE A 158 14.18 6.16 -2.99
CA ILE A 158 13.84 5.70 -4.36
C ILE A 158 14.31 6.68 -5.44
N TRP A 159 14.27 8.00 -5.17
CA TRP A 159 14.78 9.02 -6.09
C TRP A 159 16.31 8.98 -6.19
N HIS A 160 17.00 8.75 -5.07
CA HIS A 160 18.45 8.59 -5.06
C HIS A 160 18.89 7.29 -5.72
N LEU A 161 18.12 6.21 -5.56
CA LEU A 161 18.33 4.95 -6.25
C LEU A 161 18.24 5.16 -7.77
N MET A 162 17.16 5.78 -8.26
CA MET A 162 17.03 6.11 -9.67
C MET A 162 18.19 6.94 -10.21
N LEU A 163 18.63 7.97 -9.47
CA LEU A 163 19.79 8.76 -9.85
C LEU A 163 21.06 7.92 -9.91
N GLY A 164 21.29 7.05 -8.92
CA GLY A 164 22.42 6.14 -8.88
C GLY A 164 22.42 5.23 -10.10
N LEU A 165 21.33 4.50 -10.33
CA LEU A 165 21.19 3.57 -11.47
C LEU A 165 21.38 4.28 -12.82
N LEU A 166 20.83 5.47 -13.00
CA LEU A 166 20.85 6.18 -14.28
C LEU A 166 22.15 6.94 -14.57
N PHE A 167 22.97 7.23 -13.56
CA PHE A 167 24.15 8.10 -13.70
C PHE A 167 25.43 7.55 -13.06
N TYR A 168 25.42 6.33 -12.54
CA TYR A 168 26.59 5.75 -11.86
C TYR A 168 27.85 5.79 -12.72
N ASP A 169 27.74 5.37 -13.97
CA ASP A 169 28.86 5.31 -14.93
C ASP A 169 29.51 6.68 -15.18
N ILE A 170 28.72 7.77 -15.06
CA ILE A 170 29.21 9.13 -15.23
C ILE A 170 29.79 9.66 -13.92
N ILE A 171 29.07 9.50 -12.80
CA ILE A 171 29.50 9.99 -11.47
C ILE A 171 30.81 9.32 -11.06
N TYR A 172 30.89 8.00 -11.22
CA TYR A 172 32.01 7.18 -10.76
C TYR A 172 33.05 6.91 -11.84
N SER A 173 33.03 7.66 -12.95
CA SER A 173 34.03 7.52 -14.01
C SER A 173 35.45 7.73 -13.48
N HIS A 174 36.35 6.79 -13.82
CA HIS A 174 37.78 6.86 -13.53
C HIS A 174 38.60 7.64 -14.58
N GLU A 175 37.93 8.25 -15.57
CA GLU A 175 38.58 9.16 -16.53
C GLU A 175 39.18 10.40 -15.83
N TYR A 176 38.55 10.84 -14.73
CA TYR A 176 38.94 12.01 -13.95
C TYR A 176 39.85 11.58 -12.78
N LYS A 177 41.16 11.47 -13.01
CA LYS A 177 42.09 10.94 -12.01
C LYS A 177 42.25 11.82 -10.77
N ASP A 178 42.08 13.13 -10.90
CA ASP A 178 42.32 14.09 -9.82
C ASP A 178 41.23 14.11 -8.74
N VAL A 179 40.13 13.38 -8.95
CA VAL A 179 39.07 13.20 -7.95
C VAL A 179 39.18 11.89 -7.15
N TRP A 180 40.17 11.05 -7.51
CA TRP A 180 40.47 9.76 -6.90
C TRP A 180 41.91 9.77 -6.34
N LEU A 181 42.04 10.11 -5.07
CA LEU A 181 43.28 10.18 -4.29
C LEU A 181 43.68 8.83 -3.67
N SER A 182 42.75 7.87 -3.57
CA SER A 182 42.98 6.54 -2.97
C SER A 182 42.07 5.47 -3.59
N GLU A 183 42.55 4.24 -3.67
CA GLU A 183 41.79 3.05 -4.09
C GLU A 183 40.64 2.69 -3.13
N LEU A 184 40.69 3.16 -1.88
CA LEU A 184 39.66 2.91 -0.86
C LEU A 184 38.53 3.95 -0.87
N GLN A 185 38.53 4.88 -1.82
CA GLN A 185 37.46 5.88 -1.90
C GLN A 185 36.15 5.27 -2.37
N ALA A 186 35.09 5.45 -1.57
CA ALA A 186 33.73 5.06 -1.93
C ALA A 186 33.02 6.04 -2.89
N ALA A 187 33.61 7.21 -3.17
CA ALA A 187 33.07 8.24 -4.05
C ALA A 187 34.16 9.24 -4.48
N PRO A 188 33.99 9.92 -5.63
CA PRO A 188 34.90 10.98 -6.04
C PRO A 188 34.78 12.17 -5.09
N ILE A 189 35.90 12.85 -4.81
CA ILE A 189 35.93 13.95 -3.83
C ILE A 189 35.06 15.15 -4.23
N ASP A 190 34.76 15.29 -5.52
CA ASP A 190 33.95 16.38 -6.07
C ASP A 190 32.43 16.11 -5.99
N LEU A 191 31.99 14.94 -5.52
CA LEU A 191 30.58 14.52 -5.49
C LEU A 191 29.61 15.56 -4.91
N ASN A 192 30.01 16.29 -3.87
CA ASN A 192 29.18 17.30 -3.20
C ASN A 192 29.56 18.74 -3.56
N TYR A 193 30.23 18.94 -4.69
CA TYR A 193 30.66 20.24 -5.20
C TYR A 193 30.09 20.48 -6.61
N ARG A 194 30.03 21.74 -7.03
CA ARG A 194 29.53 22.13 -8.36
C ARG A 194 30.40 21.58 -9.48
N ASP A 195 31.69 21.44 -9.20
CA ASP A 195 32.71 20.81 -10.04
C ASP A 195 32.29 19.43 -10.58
N LEU A 196 31.52 18.62 -9.82
CA LEU A 196 31.03 17.32 -10.30
C LEU A 196 30.35 17.47 -11.65
N TYR A 197 29.39 18.39 -11.72
CA TYR A 197 28.60 18.64 -12.93
C TYR A 197 29.42 19.37 -13.98
N GLU A 198 30.17 20.39 -13.58
CA GLU A 198 30.91 21.24 -14.52
C GLU A 198 31.98 20.46 -15.29
N ARG A 199 32.71 19.57 -14.61
CA ARG A 199 33.75 18.72 -15.22
C ARG A 199 33.20 17.66 -16.16
N ARG A 200 32.02 17.12 -15.85
CA ARG A 200 31.34 16.05 -16.60
C ARG A 200 30.17 16.56 -17.44
N LYS A 201 30.17 17.87 -17.76
CA LYS A 201 29.01 18.58 -18.28
C LYS A 201 28.43 17.95 -19.55
N SER A 202 29.28 17.59 -20.51
CA SER A 202 28.83 16.96 -21.77
C SER A 202 28.09 15.66 -21.48
N SER A 203 28.72 14.72 -20.77
CA SER A 203 28.14 13.42 -20.45
C SER A 203 26.82 13.55 -19.68
N PHE A 204 26.77 14.46 -18.69
CA PHE A 204 25.53 14.73 -17.96
C PHE A 204 24.45 15.35 -18.83
N ASP A 205 24.78 16.39 -19.63
CA ASP A 205 23.82 17.05 -20.51
C ASP A 205 23.27 16.07 -21.56
N ASP A 206 24.11 15.19 -22.12
CA ASP A 206 23.74 14.15 -23.09
C ASP A 206 22.80 13.11 -22.47
N ARG A 207 23.14 12.54 -21.30
CA ARG A 207 22.28 11.57 -20.60
C ARG A 207 20.98 12.20 -20.13
N LEU A 208 20.99 13.44 -19.65
CA LEU A 208 19.78 14.18 -19.30
C LEU A 208 18.90 14.47 -20.53
N CYS A 209 19.51 14.73 -21.70
CA CYS A 209 18.80 14.96 -22.96
C CYS A 209 18.16 13.67 -23.49
N TRP A 210 18.89 12.55 -23.43
CA TRP A 210 18.35 11.22 -23.72
C TRP A 210 17.17 10.91 -22.79
N LEU A 211 17.35 11.07 -21.48
CA LEU A 211 16.33 10.75 -20.48
C LEU A 211 15.04 11.55 -20.68
N LYS A 212 15.11 12.82 -21.11
CA LYS A 212 13.92 13.63 -21.45
C LYS A 212 13.08 13.05 -22.58
N LYS A 213 13.68 12.27 -23.48
CA LYS A 213 13.04 11.69 -24.67
C LYS A 213 12.75 10.21 -24.51
N ALA A 214 13.40 9.55 -23.55
CA ALA A 214 13.26 8.14 -23.28
C ALA A 214 11.84 7.78 -22.86
N THR A 215 11.35 6.67 -23.39
CA THR A 215 10.14 5.99 -22.97
C THR A 215 10.34 5.30 -21.62
N ALA A 216 9.24 4.92 -20.97
CA ALA A 216 9.28 4.17 -19.73
C ALA A 216 10.08 2.88 -19.85
N GLU A 217 9.89 2.15 -20.94
CA GLU A 217 10.60 0.90 -21.20
C GLU A 217 12.12 1.09 -21.30
N GLU A 218 12.58 2.14 -21.98
CA GLU A 218 14.00 2.40 -22.20
C GLU A 218 14.73 2.72 -20.89
N TYR A 219 14.21 3.67 -20.09
CA TYR A 219 14.88 4.00 -18.82
C TYR A 219 14.69 2.91 -17.76
N THR A 220 13.60 2.14 -17.80
CA THR A 220 13.40 0.99 -16.90
C THR A 220 14.40 -0.11 -17.20
N SER A 221 14.56 -0.46 -18.48
CA SER A 221 15.52 -1.46 -18.94
C SER A 221 16.94 -1.08 -18.54
N PHE A 222 17.31 0.19 -18.76
CA PHE A 222 18.62 0.71 -18.33
C PHE A 222 18.83 0.58 -16.81
N ALA A 223 17.82 0.97 -16.01
CA ALA A 223 17.93 0.92 -14.56
C ALA A 223 18.02 -0.52 -14.02
N LEU A 224 17.25 -1.46 -14.58
CA LEU A 224 17.27 -2.88 -14.20
C LEU A 224 18.57 -3.58 -14.57
N GLU A 225 19.15 -3.27 -15.73
CA GLU A 225 20.47 -3.78 -16.13
C GLU A 225 21.53 -3.38 -15.10
N ARG A 226 21.58 -2.08 -14.74
CA ARG A 226 22.50 -1.57 -13.72
C ARG A 226 22.24 -2.16 -12.33
N LEU A 227 20.98 -2.33 -11.94
CA LEU A 227 20.63 -2.96 -10.66
C LEU A 227 21.14 -4.40 -10.60
N THR A 228 21.02 -5.15 -11.70
CA THR A 228 21.51 -6.54 -11.82
C THR A 228 23.03 -6.60 -11.69
N GLU A 229 23.75 -5.69 -12.34
CA GLU A 229 25.21 -5.61 -12.22
C GLU A 229 25.66 -5.29 -10.79
N PHE A 230 24.99 -4.34 -10.12
CA PHE A 230 25.30 -4.04 -8.72
C PHE A 230 25.08 -5.24 -7.82
N ALA A 231 23.96 -5.94 -7.98
CA ALA A 231 23.65 -7.15 -7.21
C ALA A 231 24.67 -8.28 -7.42
N GLN A 232 25.30 -8.36 -8.59
CA GLN A 232 26.36 -9.35 -8.89
C GLN A 232 27.74 -8.93 -8.35
N SER A 233 27.96 -7.63 -8.15
CA SER A 233 29.27 -7.07 -7.78
C SER A 233 29.51 -6.86 -6.28
N ALA A 234 28.46 -6.86 -5.44
CA ALA A 234 28.56 -6.37 -4.06
C ALA A 234 28.21 -7.42 -2.98
N ASP A 235 29.18 -7.70 -2.10
CA ASP A 235 28.96 -8.09 -0.69
C ASP A 235 28.41 -6.90 0.15
N ASP A 236 28.50 -5.67 -0.37
CA ASP A 236 28.16 -4.39 0.29
C ASP A 236 26.67 -4.01 0.24
N PHE A 237 25.81 -4.79 -0.42
CA PHE A 237 24.37 -4.54 -0.45
C PHE A 237 23.64 -4.92 0.86
N ALA A 238 24.38 -5.48 1.82
CA ALA A 238 23.86 -6.04 3.07
C ALA A 238 23.28 -5.01 4.07
N GLY A 239 23.27 -3.70 3.75
CA GLY A 239 22.78 -2.64 4.62
C GLY A 239 21.53 -1.90 4.13
N SER A 240 21.04 -2.19 2.93
CA SER A 240 19.96 -1.43 2.30
C SER A 240 18.65 -2.23 2.28
N ASP A 241 17.51 -1.58 2.60
CA ASP A 241 16.21 -2.24 2.75
C ASP A 241 15.84 -3.04 1.48
N PRO A 242 15.85 -4.39 1.52
CA PRO A 242 15.60 -5.23 0.35
C PRO A 242 14.28 -4.94 -0.36
N ALA A 243 13.30 -4.35 0.34
CA ALA A 243 12.02 -3.97 -0.24
C ALA A 243 12.12 -2.80 -1.23
N ILE A 244 13.09 -1.89 -1.08
CA ILE A 244 13.27 -0.72 -1.97
C ILE A 244 13.97 -1.10 -3.27
N TYR A 245 14.84 -2.12 -3.21
CA TYR A 245 15.70 -2.53 -4.31
C TYR A 245 15.15 -3.74 -5.08
N SER A 246 13.89 -4.10 -4.88
CA SER A 246 13.29 -5.17 -5.66
C SER A 246 13.05 -4.72 -7.11
N PRO A 247 13.33 -5.57 -8.11
CA PRO A 247 13.03 -5.29 -9.51
C PRO A 247 11.57 -4.90 -9.73
N GLU A 248 10.64 -5.52 -8.99
CA GLU A 248 9.20 -5.27 -9.11
C GLU A 248 8.83 -3.84 -8.68
N VAL A 249 9.37 -3.37 -7.55
CA VAL A 249 9.13 -2.00 -7.06
C VAL A 249 9.70 -0.98 -8.04
N LEU A 250 10.89 -1.25 -8.58
CA LEU A 250 11.51 -0.37 -9.58
C LEU A 250 10.68 -0.30 -10.86
N MET A 251 10.19 -1.44 -11.36
CA MET A 251 9.33 -1.49 -12.53
C MET A 251 8.03 -0.71 -12.32
N ASP A 252 7.33 -0.94 -11.22
CA ASP A 252 6.09 -0.24 -10.88
C ASP A 252 6.32 1.27 -10.75
N PHE A 253 7.39 1.67 -10.08
CA PHE A 253 7.72 3.08 -9.89
C PHE A 253 8.07 3.75 -11.23
N CYS A 254 8.84 3.08 -12.08
CA CYS A 254 9.17 3.59 -13.41
C CYS A 254 7.95 3.77 -14.32
N GLN A 255 6.90 2.96 -14.17
CA GLN A 255 5.67 3.08 -14.96
C GLN A 255 4.89 4.37 -14.68
N VAL A 256 4.99 4.94 -13.47
CA VAL A 256 4.29 6.18 -13.11
C VAL A 256 5.09 7.46 -13.39
N LEU A 257 6.30 7.32 -13.93
CA LEU A 257 7.19 8.43 -14.22
C LEU A 257 7.17 8.81 -15.70
N THR A 258 7.72 9.98 -15.98
CA THR A 258 8.07 10.39 -17.33
C THR A 258 9.57 10.65 -17.40
N GLY A 259 10.15 10.45 -18.59
CA GLY A 259 11.55 10.77 -18.84
C GLY A 259 11.86 12.25 -18.55
N GLN A 260 10.91 13.15 -18.80
CA GLN A 260 11.04 14.58 -18.48
C GLN A 260 11.14 14.82 -16.97
N LEU A 261 10.29 14.17 -16.16
CA LEU A 261 10.31 14.29 -14.70
C LEU A 261 11.62 13.73 -14.13
N LEU A 262 12.03 12.54 -14.56
CA LEU A 262 13.28 11.92 -14.13
C LEU A 262 14.49 12.80 -14.47
N SER A 263 14.54 13.35 -15.69
CA SER A 263 15.59 14.29 -16.08
C SER A 263 15.58 15.58 -15.27
N ALA A 264 14.41 16.13 -14.95
CA ALA A 264 14.31 17.32 -14.11
C ALA A 264 14.84 17.08 -12.69
N ILE A 265 14.42 15.98 -12.05
CA ILE A 265 14.84 15.60 -10.70
C ILE A 265 16.35 15.31 -10.68
N CYS A 266 16.84 14.46 -11.58
CA CYS A 266 18.26 14.12 -11.66
C CYS A 266 19.11 15.36 -11.95
N GLY A 267 18.68 16.20 -12.90
CA GLY A 267 19.38 17.44 -13.22
C GLY A 267 19.45 18.41 -12.05
N ARG A 268 18.39 18.53 -11.24
CA ARG A 268 18.39 19.34 -10.01
C ARG A 268 19.40 18.80 -8.98
N VAL A 269 19.44 17.48 -8.80
CA VAL A 269 20.35 16.85 -7.83
C VAL A 269 21.80 16.94 -8.30
N LEU A 270 22.09 16.60 -9.56
CA LEU A 270 23.45 16.57 -10.09
C LEU A 270 24.11 17.95 -10.11
N LYS A 271 23.34 19.02 -10.39
CA LYS A 271 23.86 20.39 -10.47
C LYS A 271 24.19 21.02 -9.12
N ASP A 272 23.56 20.57 -8.03
CA ASP A 272 23.78 21.14 -6.69
C ASP A 272 23.56 20.11 -5.58
N ARG A 273 24.22 18.95 -5.70
CA ARG A 273 23.96 17.77 -4.86
C ARG A 273 24.00 18.06 -3.38
N ARG A 274 24.95 18.87 -2.91
CA ARG A 274 25.09 19.23 -1.49
C ARG A 274 23.81 19.84 -0.90
N ASN A 275 23.12 20.67 -1.68
CA ASN A 275 21.95 21.39 -1.21
C ASN A 275 20.65 20.63 -1.52
N THR A 276 20.63 19.81 -2.57
CA THR A 276 19.41 19.17 -3.07
C THR A 276 19.29 17.68 -2.72
N ARG A 277 20.35 17.01 -2.26
CA ARG A 277 20.30 15.59 -1.81
C ARG A 277 19.42 15.32 -0.58
N SER A 278 18.84 16.35 0.03
CA SER A 278 18.11 16.27 1.29
C SER A 278 16.86 17.13 1.25
N GLY A 279 15.87 16.80 2.07
CA GLY A 279 14.58 17.48 2.11
C GLY A 279 13.60 17.02 1.04
N PHE A 280 13.81 15.84 0.45
CA PHE A 280 12.73 15.14 -0.25
C PHE A 280 11.57 14.87 0.73
N PRO A 281 10.31 14.84 0.25
CA PRO A 281 9.17 14.47 1.09
C PRO A 281 9.30 13.05 1.66
N ASP A 282 8.79 12.84 2.87
CA ASP A 282 8.90 11.58 3.61
C ASP A 282 8.33 10.37 2.82
N LEU A 283 7.19 10.59 2.18
CA LEU A 283 6.48 9.57 1.41
C LEU A 283 6.57 9.85 -0.09
N THR A 284 6.85 8.80 -0.85
CA THR A 284 6.58 8.75 -2.29
C THR A 284 5.56 7.63 -2.52
N VAL A 285 4.38 8.00 -3.00
CA VAL A 285 3.23 7.10 -3.15
C VAL A 285 2.86 7.05 -4.62
N TRP A 286 2.62 5.84 -5.14
CA TRP A 286 2.26 5.68 -6.53
C TRP A 286 1.26 4.56 -6.75
N ASP A 287 0.56 4.67 -7.86
CA ASP A 287 -0.34 3.63 -8.33
C ASP A 287 0.00 3.37 -9.80
N ALA A 288 0.66 2.24 -10.04
CA ALA A 288 1.06 1.79 -11.36
C ALA A 288 -0.14 1.49 -12.27
N ALA A 289 -1.27 1.05 -11.72
CA ALA A 289 -2.47 0.74 -12.50
C ALA A 289 -3.14 2.02 -13.02
N THR A 290 -3.15 3.08 -12.22
CA THR A 290 -3.74 4.38 -12.61
C THR A 290 -2.74 5.40 -13.14
N GLY A 291 -1.44 5.09 -13.12
CA GLY A 291 -0.37 6.00 -13.54
C GLY A 291 -0.21 7.22 -12.63
N ARG A 292 -0.63 7.13 -11.36
CA ARG A 292 -0.62 8.27 -10.44
C ARG A 292 0.61 8.26 -9.55
N LEU A 293 1.16 9.45 -9.31
CA LEU A 293 2.29 9.69 -8.43
C LEU A 293 1.99 10.89 -7.52
N ALA A 294 2.29 10.73 -6.24
CA ALA A 294 2.28 11.82 -5.28
C ALA A 294 3.48 11.73 -4.33
N VAL A 295 3.88 12.89 -3.82
CA VAL A 295 4.85 13.01 -2.75
C VAL A 295 4.18 13.68 -1.55
N VAL A 296 4.40 13.16 -0.35
CA VAL A 296 3.75 13.65 0.86
C VAL A 296 4.79 13.86 1.94
N GLU A 297 4.80 15.07 2.50
CA GLU A 297 5.59 15.42 3.67
C GLU A 297 4.70 15.32 4.92
N VAL A 298 5.09 14.52 5.89
CA VAL A 298 4.32 14.28 7.11
C VAL A 298 4.83 15.20 8.22
N LYS A 299 3.91 15.88 8.91
CA LYS A 299 4.25 16.76 10.03
C LYS A 299 3.45 16.40 11.27
N GLY A 300 4.17 16.08 12.34
CA GLY A 300 3.58 15.86 13.66
C GLY A 300 3.17 17.17 14.33
N PRO A 301 2.51 17.10 15.50
CA PRO A 301 2.10 18.27 16.25
C PRO A 301 3.29 19.17 16.63
N GLY A 302 3.31 20.40 16.11
CA GLY A 302 4.36 21.39 16.38
C GLY A 302 5.49 21.41 15.35
N ASP A 303 5.55 20.44 14.44
CA ASP A 303 6.57 20.39 13.39
C ASP A 303 6.30 21.40 12.28
N ARG A 304 7.39 21.93 11.70
CA ARG A 304 7.34 22.88 10.59
C ARG A 304 8.13 22.36 9.40
N LEU A 305 7.73 22.78 8.21
CA LEU A 305 8.48 22.51 6.98
C LEU A 305 9.84 23.21 7.02
N SER A 306 10.90 22.46 6.78
CA SER A 306 12.22 23.04 6.54
C SER A 306 12.25 23.80 5.21
N THR A 307 13.23 24.69 5.03
CA THR A 307 13.41 25.40 3.75
C THR A 307 13.67 24.44 2.60
N LYS A 308 14.43 23.36 2.81
CA LYS A 308 14.71 22.36 1.77
C LYS A 308 13.45 21.59 1.36
N GLN A 309 12.62 21.22 2.33
CA GLN A 309 11.33 20.55 2.08
C GLN A 309 10.40 21.44 1.25
N ARG A 310 10.27 22.72 1.61
CA ARG A 310 9.47 23.68 0.82
C ARG A 310 9.97 23.78 -0.63
N LEU A 311 11.29 23.83 -0.83
CA LEU A 311 11.88 23.89 -2.17
C LEU A 311 11.67 22.61 -2.98
N TRP A 312 11.60 21.44 -2.34
CA TRP A 312 11.30 20.18 -3.02
C TRP A 312 9.82 20.04 -3.35
N LEU A 313 8.92 20.37 -2.42
CA LEU A 313 7.47 20.36 -2.67
C LEU A 313 7.10 21.27 -3.84
N ASP A 314 7.61 22.51 -3.84
CA ASP A 314 7.43 23.45 -4.95
C ASP A 314 8.01 22.90 -6.27
N PHE A 315 9.19 22.28 -6.22
CA PHE A 315 9.79 21.67 -7.40
C PHE A 315 8.92 20.52 -7.97
N PHE A 316 8.39 19.64 -7.12
CA PHE A 316 7.50 18.56 -7.55
C PHE A 316 6.21 19.10 -8.17
N THR A 317 5.57 20.09 -7.52
CA THR A 317 4.37 20.75 -8.07
C THR A 317 4.64 21.38 -9.44
N ASN A 318 5.75 22.09 -9.60
CA ASN A 318 6.13 22.72 -10.86
C ASN A 318 6.49 21.73 -11.97
N ASN A 319 6.74 20.46 -11.63
CA ASN A 319 6.97 19.37 -12.59
C ASN A 319 5.76 18.42 -12.72
N GLY A 320 4.57 18.87 -12.31
CA GLY A 320 3.32 18.13 -12.51
C GLY A 320 3.10 16.95 -11.56
N VAL A 321 3.87 16.86 -10.48
CA VAL A 321 3.68 15.84 -9.44
C VAL A 321 2.84 16.42 -8.30
N ARG A 322 1.82 15.68 -7.86
CA ARG A 322 1.02 16.06 -6.69
C ARG A 322 1.92 16.05 -5.45
N ALA A 323 2.04 17.21 -4.80
CA ALA A 323 2.87 17.36 -3.60
C ALA A 323 2.00 17.89 -2.45
N GLU A 324 1.96 17.15 -1.34
CA GLU A 324 1.08 17.47 -0.21
C GLU A 324 1.84 17.48 1.12
N VAL A 325 1.22 18.14 2.10
CA VAL A 325 1.67 18.13 3.49
C VAL A 325 0.57 17.50 4.33
N CYS A 326 0.87 16.36 4.96
CA CYS A 326 -0.04 15.65 5.84
C CYS A 326 0.24 16.05 7.29
N TYR A 327 -0.69 16.77 7.90
CA TYR A 327 -0.60 17.15 9.31
C TYR A 327 -1.28 16.09 10.18
N VAL A 328 -0.50 15.42 11.02
CA VAL A 328 -1.01 14.42 11.96
C VAL A 328 -1.32 15.11 13.28
N SER A 329 -2.55 14.92 13.77
CA SER A 329 -2.97 15.45 15.07
C SER A 329 -2.96 14.33 16.12
N ALA A 330 -2.42 14.64 17.30
CA ALA A 330 -2.48 13.72 18.43
C ALA A 330 -3.88 13.79 19.05
N ILE A 331 -4.61 12.68 19.01
CA ILE A 331 -5.85 12.53 19.77
C ILE A 331 -5.43 12.17 21.21
N ARG A 332 -5.56 13.12 22.12
CA ARG A 332 -5.51 12.81 23.55
C ARG A 332 -6.89 12.33 23.98
N GLU A 333 -7.04 11.03 24.25
CA GLU A 333 -8.17 10.56 25.03
C GLU A 333 -8.17 11.28 26.38
N LYS A 334 -9.33 11.83 26.74
CA LYS A 334 -9.54 12.59 27.99
C LYS A 334 -10.02 11.68 29.11
#